data_AF-A0A5K1EB95-F1
#
_entry.id   AF-A0A5K1EB95-F1
#
_cell.length_a   1.000
_cell.length_b   1.000
_cell.length_c   1.000
_cell.angle_alpha   90.00
_cell.angle_beta   90.00
_cell.angle_gamma   90.00
#
_symmetry.space_group_name_H-M   'P 1'
#
loop_
_entity.id
_entity.type
_entity.pdbx_description
1 polymer ?
#
loop_
_entity_poly.entity_id
_entity_poly.type
_entity_poly.pdbx_seq_one_letter_code
_entity_poly.pdbx_strand_id
1 'polypeptide(L)'
;DMKTGNWILTVDDKQVGYWPGKLFSHLSSWANTTIYGGSVTDTFPRGLHTETQMGSGEPPSKKDDNYGTVSFAGDIRYMNGDGKFKRLPDHEALISNSNCYDLIYQTHMFKDHIYFGGQGH
;
A
#
# COMPACT_ATOMS: atom_id res chain seq x y z
N ASP A 1 15.52 1.92 -14.36
CA ASP A 1 16.69 2.62 -14.91
C ASP A 1 16.24 3.87 -15.66
N MET A 2 16.58 5.04 -15.12
CA MET A 2 16.17 6.33 -15.67
C MET A 2 16.84 6.64 -17.02
N LYS A 3 17.97 6.00 -17.33
CA LYS A 3 18.69 6.23 -18.59
C LYS A 3 18.06 5.52 -19.78
N THR A 4 17.50 4.33 -19.54
CA THR A 4 16.97 3.47 -20.61
C THR A 4 15.46 3.28 -20.56
N GLY A 5 14.78 3.75 -19.50
CA GLY A 5 13.34 3.52 -19.29
C GLY A 5 13.00 2.07 -18.91
N ASN A 6 14.01 1.24 -18.63
CA ASN A 6 13.82 -0.14 -18.24
C ASN A 6 13.49 -0.27 -16.76
N TRP A 7 12.75 -1.31 -16.39
CA TRP A 7 12.36 -1.57 -15.00
C TRP A 7 13.38 -2.47 -14.32
N ILE A 8 13.75 -2.12 -13.08
CA ILE A 8 14.67 -2.89 -12.25
C ILE A 8 13.98 -3.11 -10.91
N LEU A 9 13.92 -4.37 -10.47
CA LEU A 9 13.53 -4.71 -9.11
C LEU A 9 14.79 -4.96 -8.28
N THR A 10 14.92 -4.23 -7.19
CA THR A 10 16.02 -4.36 -6.24
C THR A 10 15.44 -4.71 -4.88
N VAL A 11 16.01 -5.73 -4.23
CA VAL A 11 15.68 -6.15 -2.86
C VAL A 11 17.00 -6.21 -2.10
N ASP A 12 17.12 -5.52 -0.97
CA ASP A 12 18.34 -5.43 -0.16
C ASP A 12 19.59 -5.10 -0.99
N ASP A 13 19.49 -4.04 -1.79
CA ASP A 13 20.54 -3.57 -2.72
C ASP A 13 20.97 -4.59 -3.80
N LYS A 14 20.27 -5.72 -3.93
CA LYS A 14 20.50 -6.72 -4.97
C LYS A 14 19.46 -6.62 -6.05
N GLN A 15 19.91 -6.52 -7.29
CA GLN A 15 19.03 -6.60 -8.46
C GLN A 15 18.49 -8.03 -8.59
N VAL A 16 17.19 -8.21 -8.39
CA VAL A 16 16.50 -9.50 -8.49
C VAL A 16 15.68 -9.62 -9.78
N GLY A 17 15.48 -8.52 -10.51
CA GLY A 17 14.71 -8.54 -11.75
C GLY A 17 15.01 -7.38 -12.69
N TYR A 18 14.75 -7.61 -13.98
CA TYR A 18 14.92 -6.64 -15.05
C TYR A 18 13.84 -6.85 -16.12
N TRP A 19 13.21 -5.76 -16.57
CA TRP A 19 12.24 -5.79 -17.66
C TRP A 19 12.48 -4.63 -18.64
N PRO A 20 12.53 -4.91 -19.95
CA PRO A 20 12.58 -3.86 -20.95
C PRO A 20 11.39 -2.90 -20.87
N GLY A 21 11.63 -1.60 -20.94
CA GLY A 21 10.58 -0.56 -20.89
C GLY A 21 9.55 -0.70 -22.01
N LYS A 22 9.94 -1.30 -23.15
CA LYS A 22 9.04 -1.64 -24.27
C LYS A 22 7.89 -2.58 -23.89
N LEU A 23 8.05 -3.37 -22.82
CA LEU A 23 6.98 -4.23 -22.30
C LEU A 23 5.91 -3.43 -21.54
N PHE A 24 6.23 -2.22 -21.09
CA PHE A 24 5.38 -1.39 -20.25
C PHE A 24 5.26 0.04 -20.80
N SER A 25 4.58 0.17 -21.94
CA SER A 25 4.33 1.45 -22.63
C SER A 25 3.61 2.48 -21.77
N HIS A 26 2.78 2.04 -20.82
CA HIS A 26 2.01 2.93 -19.93
C HIS A 26 2.75 3.30 -18.65
N LEU A 27 3.88 2.65 -18.35
CA LEU A 27 4.68 2.92 -17.16
C LEU A 27 6.02 3.60 -17.51
N SER A 28 6.38 3.73 -18.79
CA SER A 28 7.70 4.17 -19.22
C SER A 28 8.08 5.62 -18.87
N SER A 29 7.12 6.45 -18.46
CA SER A 29 7.31 7.89 -18.28
C SER A 29 7.01 8.36 -16.85
N TRP A 30 5.75 8.31 -16.42
CA TRP A 30 5.34 8.59 -15.05
C TRP A 30 3.97 7.97 -14.76
N ALA A 31 3.68 7.75 -13.47
CA ALA A 31 2.33 7.41 -13.04
C ALA A 31 1.52 8.71 -12.82
N ASN A 32 0.29 8.76 -13.34
CA ASN A 32 -0.66 9.83 -13.00
C ASN A 32 -1.31 9.59 -11.63
N THR A 33 -1.38 8.32 -11.20
CA THR A 33 -1.99 7.90 -9.94
C THR A 33 -1.21 6.72 -9.39
N THR A 34 -0.95 6.74 -8.09
CA THR A 34 -0.31 5.65 -7.36
C THR A 34 -1.23 5.23 -6.25
N ILE A 35 -1.52 3.93 -6.17
CA ILE A 35 -2.30 3.33 -5.09
C ILE A 35 -1.37 2.34 -4.39
N TYR A 36 -1.33 2.39 -3.07
CA TYR A 36 -0.56 1.49 -2.22
C TYR A 36 -1.45 1.02 -1.05
N GLY A 37 -1.19 -0.18 -0.54
CA GLY A 37 -1.99 -0.78 0.50
C GLY A 37 -1.98 -2.30 0.40
N GLY A 38 -3.08 -2.93 0.83
CA GLY A 38 -3.33 -4.35 0.70
C GLY A 38 -4.68 -4.63 0.04
N SER A 39 -4.83 -5.84 -0.49
CA SER A 39 -6.11 -6.34 -1.01
C SER A 39 -6.36 -7.71 -0.43
N VAL A 40 -7.60 -7.96 0.00
CA VAL A 40 -8.07 -9.31 0.33
C VAL A 40 -8.82 -9.84 -0.87
N THR A 41 -8.41 -10.99 -1.38
CA THR A 41 -9.11 -11.63 -2.49
C THR A 41 -10.25 -12.46 -1.93
N ASP A 42 -11.47 -12.13 -2.33
CA ASP A 42 -12.65 -12.94 -2.04
C ASP A 42 -12.97 -13.85 -3.21
N THR A 43 -12.88 -15.16 -2.98
CA THR A 43 -13.24 -16.19 -3.96
C THR A 43 -14.57 -16.87 -3.63
N PHE A 44 -15.29 -16.44 -2.60
CA PHE A 44 -16.54 -17.08 -2.17
C PHE A 44 -17.73 -16.67 -3.07
N PRO A 45 -18.40 -17.64 -3.72
CA PRO A 45 -19.49 -17.36 -4.67
C PRO A 45 -20.84 -17.04 -4.03
N ARG A 46 -20.93 -16.89 -2.70
CA ARG A 46 -22.20 -16.71 -1.96
C ARG A 46 -22.45 -15.29 -1.41
N GLY A 47 -21.58 -14.33 -1.73
CA GLY A 47 -21.80 -12.91 -1.40
C GLY A 47 -21.51 -12.51 0.05
N LEU A 48 -20.94 -13.40 0.86
CA LEU A 48 -20.32 -13.06 2.13
C LEU A 48 -18.83 -12.82 1.87
N HIS A 49 -18.31 -11.70 2.38
CA HIS A 49 -16.88 -11.39 2.34
C HIS A 49 -16.09 -12.49 3.08
N THR A 50 -14.80 -12.65 2.79
CA THR A 50 -13.97 -13.72 3.37
C THR A 50 -13.92 -13.69 4.91
N GLU A 51 -13.73 -14.86 5.53
CA GLU A 51 -13.38 -15.02 6.96
C GLU A 51 -11.88 -14.73 7.23
N THR A 52 -11.14 -14.23 6.23
CA THR A 52 -9.70 -13.98 6.35
C THR A 52 -9.46 -12.76 7.22
N GLN A 53 -8.96 -12.94 8.43
CA GLN A 53 -8.57 -11.84 9.29
C GLN A 53 -7.33 -11.11 8.75
N MET A 54 -7.30 -9.79 8.92
CA MET A 54 -6.14 -8.95 8.59
C MET A 54 -5.50 -8.44 9.88
N GLY A 55 -4.21 -8.72 10.06
CA GLY A 55 -3.50 -8.39 11.30
C GLY A 55 -4.03 -9.18 12.49
N SER A 56 -4.41 -8.47 13.56
CA SER A 56 -5.05 -9.06 14.74
C SER A 56 -6.51 -9.46 14.51
N GLY A 57 -7.11 -9.10 13.37
CA GLY A 57 -8.55 -9.18 13.17
C GLY A 57 -9.32 -7.99 13.73
N GLU A 58 -8.67 -7.07 14.45
CA GLU A 58 -9.29 -5.84 14.91
C GLU A 58 -9.15 -4.72 13.87
N PRO A 59 -10.20 -3.91 13.63
CA PRO A 59 -10.05 -2.69 12.85
C PRO A 59 -9.24 -1.65 13.64
N PRO A 60 -8.45 -0.80 12.97
CA PRO A 60 -7.76 0.31 13.60
C PRO A 60 -8.76 1.33 14.17
N SER A 61 -8.56 1.80 15.41
CA SER A 61 -9.44 2.76 16.10
C SER A 61 -8.65 3.89 16.74
N LYS A 62 -9.00 5.13 16.39
CA LYS A 62 -8.44 6.33 17.05
C LYS A 62 -8.91 6.49 18.49
N LYS A 63 -10.08 5.94 18.83
CA LYS A 63 -10.69 6.11 20.16
C LYS A 63 -10.08 5.15 21.18
N ASP A 64 -9.77 3.94 20.74
CA ASP A 64 -9.26 2.87 21.59
C ASP A 64 -7.72 2.82 21.58
N ASP A 65 -7.07 3.67 20.78
CA ASP A 65 -5.60 3.79 20.64
C ASP A 65 -4.92 2.43 20.39
N ASN A 66 -5.57 1.57 19.60
CA ASN A 66 -5.16 0.18 19.40
C ASN A 66 -4.05 0.01 18.34
N TYR A 67 -3.28 1.07 18.05
CA TYR A 67 -2.21 1.05 17.05
C TYR A 67 -1.10 0.03 17.33
N GLY A 68 -0.97 -0.43 18.59
CA GLY A 68 -0.05 -1.48 18.99
C GLY A 68 -0.55 -2.92 18.77
N THR A 69 -1.83 -3.10 18.44
CA THR A 69 -2.44 -4.43 18.21
C THR A 69 -2.75 -4.69 16.74
N VAL A 70 -2.98 -3.64 15.95
CA VAL A 70 -3.30 -3.74 14.52
C VAL A 70 -2.04 -3.79 13.63
N SER A 71 -2.23 -4.15 12.36
CA SER A 71 -1.12 -4.14 11.39
C SER A 71 -0.75 -2.73 10.96
N PHE A 72 0.51 -2.56 10.57
CA PHE A 72 1.10 -1.27 10.27
C PHE A 72 2.06 -1.33 9.09
N ALA A 73 1.98 -0.34 8.21
CA ALA A 73 3.01 -0.04 7.23
C ALA A 73 3.41 1.43 7.36
N GLY A 74 4.72 1.69 7.45
CA GLY A 74 5.22 3.00 7.83
C GLY A 74 6.33 3.56 6.95
N ASP A 75 6.56 4.87 7.11
CA ASP A 75 7.53 5.64 6.33
C ASP A 75 7.27 5.54 4.82
N ILE A 76 5.99 5.58 4.46
CA ILE A 76 5.53 5.46 3.07
C ILE A 76 5.95 6.70 2.31
N ARG A 77 6.72 6.49 1.24
CA ARG A 77 7.31 7.55 0.42
C ARG A 77 7.24 7.13 -1.04
N TYR A 78 7.23 8.12 -1.93
CA TYR A 78 7.34 7.87 -3.38
C TYR A 78 8.65 8.42 -3.91
N MET A 79 9.05 7.96 -5.10
CA MET A 79 10.24 8.44 -5.79
C MET A 79 9.89 8.71 -7.25
N ASN A 80 10.25 9.89 -7.74
CA ASN A 80 10.11 10.26 -9.15
C ASN A 80 11.46 10.14 -9.87
N GLY A 81 11.51 10.54 -11.14
CA GLY A 81 12.71 10.51 -11.97
C GLY A 81 13.89 11.37 -11.49
N ASP A 82 13.80 12.03 -10.33
CA ASP A 82 14.94 12.68 -9.66
C ASP A 82 15.66 11.76 -8.66
N GLY A 83 15.17 10.52 -8.46
CA GLY A 83 15.82 9.50 -7.64
C GLY A 83 15.81 9.79 -6.14
N LYS A 84 14.94 10.71 -5.69
CA LYS A 84 14.83 11.08 -4.27
C LYS A 84 13.50 10.61 -3.70
N PHE A 85 13.53 10.03 -2.50
CA PHE A 85 12.32 9.74 -1.74
C PHE A 85 11.66 11.04 -1.30
N LYS A 86 10.36 11.15 -1.56
CA LYS A 86 9.51 12.28 -1.25
C LYS A 86 8.34 11.83 -0.39
N ARG A 87 7.90 12.74 0.48
CA ARG A 87 6.70 12.57 1.30
C ARG A 87 5.47 12.51 0.39
N LEU A 88 4.46 11.72 0.77
CA LEU A 88 3.23 11.61 0.02
C LEU A 88 2.56 12.98 -0.18
N PRO A 89 2.05 13.27 -1.40
CA PRO A 89 1.21 14.44 -1.63
C PRO A 89 -0.17 14.23 -1.00
N ASP A 90 -1.12 15.13 -1.27
CA ASP A 90 -2.52 14.90 -0.92
C ASP A 90 -3.00 13.55 -1.45
N HIS A 91 -3.65 12.77 -0.59
CA HIS A 91 -4.04 11.39 -0.84
C HIS A 91 -5.38 11.11 -0.14
N GLU A 92 -6.00 10.00 -0.54
CA GLU A 92 -7.28 9.54 -0.02
C GLU A 92 -7.17 8.08 0.41
N ALA A 93 -7.83 7.73 1.50
CA ALA A 93 -7.96 6.35 1.92
C ALA A 93 -9.08 5.68 1.11
N LEU A 94 -8.75 4.56 0.46
CA LEU A 94 -9.71 3.76 -0.29
C LEU A 94 -10.01 2.48 0.47
N ILE A 95 -11.24 2.36 0.98
CA ILE A 95 -11.72 1.20 1.73
C ILE A 95 -12.94 0.65 0.99
N SER A 96 -12.85 -0.59 0.51
CA SER A 96 -13.92 -1.21 -0.28
C SER A 96 -15.13 -1.61 0.57
N ASN A 97 -14.90 -2.09 1.80
CA ASN A 97 -15.93 -2.45 2.75
C ASN A 97 -15.43 -2.26 4.19
N SER A 98 -15.78 -1.13 4.81
CA SER A 98 -15.35 -0.76 6.16
C SER A 98 -15.92 -1.66 7.26
N ASN A 99 -16.98 -2.43 6.98
CA ASN A 99 -17.49 -3.41 7.94
C ASN A 99 -16.56 -4.61 8.07
N CYS A 100 -15.73 -4.89 7.06
CA CYS A 100 -14.85 -6.04 7.06
C CYS A 100 -13.41 -5.68 7.41
N TYR A 101 -12.89 -4.63 6.77
CA TYR A 101 -11.55 -4.12 7.01
C TYR A 101 -11.58 -2.60 7.01
N ASP A 102 -10.79 -2.01 7.88
CA ASP A 102 -10.68 -0.56 7.98
C ASP A 102 -9.20 -0.14 7.96
N LEU A 103 -8.98 1.13 7.63
CA LEU A 103 -7.67 1.74 7.49
C LEU A 103 -7.68 3.15 8.06
N ILE A 104 -6.69 3.43 8.91
CA ILE A 104 -6.39 4.77 9.39
C ILE A 104 -5.06 5.22 8.83
N TYR A 105 -5.10 6.33 8.10
CA TYR A 105 -3.91 7.07 7.74
C TYR A 105 -3.51 8.05 8.86
N GLN A 106 -2.22 8.12 9.16
CA GLN A 106 -1.67 9.09 10.09
C GLN A 106 -0.25 9.52 9.71
N THR A 107 0.04 10.80 9.92
CA THR A 107 1.40 11.32 9.89
C THR A 107 1.90 11.51 11.32
N HIS A 108 3.07 10.94 11.64
CA HIS A 108 3.76 11.16 12.90
C HIS A 108 5.25 11.39 12.65
N MET A 109 5.84 12.41 13.30
CA MET A 109 7.26 12.78 13.12
C MET A 109 7.72 12.87 11.65
N PHE A 110 6.93 13.51 10.79
CA PHE A 110 7.19 13.65 9.34
C PHE A 110 7.21 12.35 8.54
N LYS A 111 6.74 11.25 9.12
CA LYS A 111 6.58 9.97 8.44
C LYS A 111 5.10 9.67 8.28
N ASP A 112 4.75 9.17 7.10
CA ASP A 112 3.39 8.82 6.75
C ASP A 112 3.18 7.31 6.93
N HIS A 113 2.06 6.96 7.54
CA HIS A 113 1.78 5.61 8.01
C HIS A 113 0.33 5.23 7.75
N ILE A 114 0.11 3.94 7.53
CA ILE A 114 -1.22 3.33 7.54
C ILE A 114 -1.27 2.26 8.63
N TYR A 115 -2.36 2.30 9.39
CA TYR A 115 -2.78 1.25 10.30
C TYR A 115 -3.98 0.57 9.67
N PHE A 116 -4.00 -0.75 9.66
CA PHE A 116 -5.03 -1.52 8.97
C PHE A 116 -5.30 -2.84 9.66
N GLY A 117 -6.52 -3.33 9.50
CA GLY A 117 -6.95 -4.57 10.11
C GLY A 117 -8.45 -4.77 9.95
N GLY A 118 -8.94 -5.86 10.51
CA GLY A 118 -10.35 -6.21 10.49
C GLY A 118 -10.56 -7.71 10.39
N GLN A 119 -11.73 -8.14 10.82
CA GLN A 119 -12.05 -9.55 11.03
C GLN A 119 -12.45 -10.27 9.74
N GLY A 120 -12.75 -9.53 8.67
CA GLY A 120 -13.51 -10.08 7.55
C GLY A 120 -15.01 -9.93 7.81
N HIS A 121 -15.82 -10.96 7.50
CA HIS A 121 -17.28 -10.88 7.68
C HIS A 121 -17.74 -10.59 9.11
#